data_AF-A0A2S5KR28-F1
#
_entry.id   AF-A0A2S5KR28-F1
#
_cell.length_a   1.000
_cell.length_b   1.000
_cell.length_c   1.000
_cell.angle_alpha   90.00
_cell.angle_beta   90.00
_cell.angle_gamma   90.00
#
_symmetry.space_group_name_H-M   'P 1'
#
loop_
_entity.id
_entity.type
_entity.pdbx_description
1 polymer ?
#
loop_
_entity_poly.entity_id
_entity_poly.type
_entity_poly.pdbx_seq_one_letter_code
_entity_poly.pdbx_strand_id
1 'polypeptide(L)'
;MRIFLLTLFLLTPAFYAQANTELPDKSQKPIERVVLQSQTTDEVPSIDQAHSLIADYRADPVSDAGARALSKLITFAEKSDSVKVVLKMKDMPWREDDRVTVGINKFVLAAYIIGSIDSELKESSYEKARCSGMSEIISSLNKLKDRIDEVQYDIVLEDINKANNDGKCDLSGI
;
A
#
# COMPACT_ATOMS: atom_id res chain seq x y z
N MET A 1 45.84 -5.81 6.45
CA MET A 1 45.68 -7.22 6.03
C MET A 1 46.29 -8.12 7.09
N ARG A 2 45.44 -8.76 7.92
CA ARG A 2 45.84 -9.83 8.84
C ARG A 2 44.73 -10.89 8.78
N ILE A 3 45.10 -12.05 8.27
CA ILE A 3 44.29 -13.25 8.13
C ILE A 3 44.34 -13.97 9.47
N PHE A 4 43.18 -14.33 10.03
CA PHE A 4 43.08 -15.39 11.03
C PHE A 4 42.07 -16.42 10.51
N LEU A 5 42.64 -17.54 10.07
CA LEU A 5 41.99 -18.81 9.75
C LEU A 5 42.25 -19.71 10.95
N LEU A 6 41.23 -20.33 11.56
CA LEU A 6 41.39 -21.65 12.17
C LEU A 6 40.02 -22.33 12.43
N THR A 7 39.70 -23.23 11.49
CA THR A 7 39.15 -24.60 11.65
C THR A 7 38.33 -24.99 12.89
N LEU A 8 37.04 -25.25 12.62
CA LEU A 8 36.34 -26.54 12.70
C LEU A 8 36.78 -27.56 13.78
N PHE A 9 35.86 -27.87 14.72
CA PHE A 9 35.73 -29.21 15.29
C PHE A 9 34.24 -29.59 15.39
N LEU A 10 33.90 -30.64 14.65
CA LEU A 10 32.67 -31.44 14.75
C LEU A 10 32.61 -32.11 16.12
N LEU A 11 31.41 -32.28 16.68
CA LEU A 11 31.00 -33.42 17.53
C LEU A 11 29.47 -33.36 17.77
N THR A 12 28.71 -34.13 16.99
CA THR A 12 27.45 -34.77 17.40
C THR A 12 27.82 -36.18 17.92
N PRO A 13 27.04 -36.85 18.81
CA PRO A 13 25.66 -37.24 18.51
C PRO A 13 24.67 -37.38 19.70
N ALA A 14 23.43 -37.67 19.30
CA ALA A 14 22.54 -38.67 19.89
C ALA A 14 21.55 -38.29 21.02
N PHE A 15 20.26 -38.39 20.63
CA PHE A 15 19.10 -38.84 21.42
C PHE A 15 18.54 -37.93 22.53
N TYR A 16 17.30 -37.47 22.36
CA TYR A 16 16.12 -38.10 22.97
C TYR A 16 14.86 -37.73 22.18
N ALA A 17 14.26 -38.75 21.57
CA ALA A 17 12.87 -38.71 21.16
C ALA A 17 12.01 -38.83 22.43
N GLN A 18 11.09 -37.89 22.63
CA GLN A 18 9.98 -38.10 23.55
C GLN A 18 8.70 -38.03 22.72
N ALA A 19 8.21 -39.22 22.38
CA ALA A 19 6.90 -39.43 21.80
C ALA A 19 5.85 -39.10 22.87
N ASN A 20 5.19 -37.96 22.74
CA ASN A 20 3.91 -37.74 23.41
C ASN A 20 2.84 -38.41 22.56
N THR A 21 2.50 -39.65 22.92
CA THR A 21 1.28 -40.32 22.50
C THR A 21 0.09 -39.68 23.22
N GLU A 22 -0.51 -38.67 22.62
CA GLU A 22 -1.90 -38.31 22.91
C GLU A 22 -2.82 -39.07 21.95
N LEU A 23 -3.76 -39.83 22.52
CA LEU A 23 -4.84 -40.49 21.79
C LEU A 23 -5.70 -39.43 21.07
N PRO A 24 -6.08 -39.62 19.80
CA PRO A 24 -7.02 -38.73 19.14
C PRO A 24 -8.44 -38.96 19.69
N ASP A 25 -9.00 -37.92 20.31
CA ASP A 25 -10.42 -37.79 20.60
C ASP A 25 -11.21 -37.83 19.28
N LYS A 26 -12.12 -38.82 19.16
CA LYS A 26 -12.98 -39.03 17.98
C LYS A 26 -14.19 -38.10 17.92
N SER A 27 -14.24 -37.04 18.72
CA SER A 27 -15.36 -36.07 18.75
C SER A 27 -15.11 -34.76 18.00
N GLN A 28 -13.93 -34.53 17.41
CA GLN A 28 -13.70 -33.31 16.63
C GLN A 28 -14.10 -33.50 15.17
N LYS A 29 -15.20 -32.85 14.76
CA LYS A 29 -15.47 -32.55 13.35
C LYS A 29 -14.18 -32.02 12.72
N PRO A 30 -13.84 -32.41 11.48
CA PRO A 30 -12.70 -31.83 10.81
C PRO A 30 -12.91 -30.32 10.77
N ILE A 31 -12.06 -29.58 11.49
CA ILE A 31 -11.88 -28.17 11.21
C ILE A 31 -11.31 -28.16 9.80
N GLU A 32 -12.19 -27.89 8.83
CA GLU A 32 -11.81 -27.61 7.47
C GLU A 32 -10.82 -26.47 7.55
N ARG A 33 -9.53 -26.83 7.52
CA ARG A 33 -8.45 -25.88 7.45
C ARG A 33 -8.66 -25.24 6.08
N VAL A 34 -9.38 -24.12 6.06
CA VAL A 34 -9.41 -23.23 4.90
C VAL A 34 -7.97 -22.78 4.76
N VAL A 35 -7.21 -23.56 4.00
CA VAL A 35 -5.95 -23.14 3.45
C VAL A 35 -6.35 -22.03 2.51
N LEU A 36 -6.33 -20.79 2.99
CA LEU A 36 -6.17 -19.63 2.15
C LEU A 36 -4.81 -19.83 1.47
N GLN A 37 -4.78 -20.63 0.42
CA GLN A 37 -3.71 -20.62 -0.55
C GLN A 37 -3.79 -19.20 -1.14
N SER A 38 -3.06 -18.28 -0.54
CA SER A 38 -2.72 -17.03 -1.18
C SER A 38 -1.84 -17.38 -2.38
N GLN A 39 -2.48 -17.75 -3.49
CA GLN A 39 -1.87 -17.64 -4.80
C GLN A 39 -1.73 -16.15 -5.10
N THR A 40 -0.78 -15.49 -4.45
CA THR A 40 -0.17 -14.29 -5.03
C THR A 40 0.88 -14.81 -5.99
N THR A 41 0.45 -15.22 -7.19
CA THR A 41 1.38 -15.19 -8.30
C THR A 41 1.88 -13.75 -8.38
N ASP A 42 3.20 -13.57 -8.46
CA ASP A 42 3.90 -12.29 -8.67
C ASP A 42 3.57 -11.63 -10.02
N GLU A 43 2.43 -11.99 -10.61
CA GLU A 43 1.95 -11.56 -11.90
C GLU A 43 1.62 -10.08 -11.86
N VAL A 44 2.30 -9.33 -12.72
CA VAL A 44 2.08 -7.90 -12.88
C VAL A 44 0.72 -7.72 -13.56
N PRO A 45 -0.22 -6.95 -12.98
CA PRO A 45 -1.51 -6.72 -13.61
C PRO A 45 -1.38 -6.14 -15.02
N SER A 46 -2.31 -6.46 -15.92
CA SER A 46 -2.43 -5.75 -17.20
C SER A 46 -2.97 -4.32 -16.99
N ILE A 47 -2.92 -3.48 -18.03
CA ILE A 47 -3.49 -2.12 -17.99
C ILE A 47 -5.00 -2.16 -17.69
N ASP A 48 -5.75 -3.05 -18.32
CA ASP A 48 -7.20 -3.21 -18.07
C ASP A 48 -7.49 -3.67 -16.64
N GLN A 49 -6.65 -4.55 -16.11
CA GLN A 49 -6.72 -4.96 -14.71
C GLN A 49 -6.40 -3.78 -13.79
N ALA A 50 -5.41 -2.95 -14.11
CA ALA A 50 -5.08 -1.75 -13.33
C ALA A 50 -6.27 -0.77 -13.26
N HIS A 51 -6.96 -0.51 -14.37
CA HIS A 51 -8.19 0.31 -14.36
C HIS A 51 -9.29 -0.28 -13.48
N SER A 52 -9.49 -1.60 -13.53
CA SER A 52 -10.47 -2.29 -12.68
C SER A 52 -10.10 -2.18 -11.20
N LEU A 53 -8.83 -2.35 -10.85
CA LEU A 53 -8.33 -2.22 -9.48
C LEU A 53 -8.45 -0.77 -8.97
N ILE A 54 -8.24 0.23 -9.82
CA ILE A 54 -8.44 1.64 -9.46
C ILE A 54 -9.91 1.87 -9.09
N ALA A 55 -10.85 1.31 -9.85
CA ALA A 55 -12.29 1.39 -9.53
C ALA A 55 -12.62 0.70 -8.19
N ASP A 56 -12.07 -0.48 -7.94
CA ASP A 56 -12.24 -1.20 -6.67
C ASP A 56 -11.72 -0.39 -5.47
N TYR A 57 -10.54 0.21 -5.60
CA TYR A 57 -9.99 1.10 -4.57
C TYR A 57 -10.89 2.31 -4.34
N ARG A 58 -11.33 2.98 -5.42
CA ARG A 58 -12.18 4.18 -5.34
C ARG A 58 -13.57 3.90 -4.76
N ALA A 59 -14.08 2.67 -4.84
CA ALA A 59 -15.37 2.30 -4.29
C ALA A 59 -15.38 2.36 -2.75
N ASP A 60 -14.41 1.73 -2.09
CA ASP A 60 -14.17 1.86 -0.65
C ASP A 60 -12.68 1.61 -0.33
N PRO A 61 -11.87 2.68 -0.24
CA PRO A 61 -10.42 2.60 -0.07
C PRO A 61 -9.94 1.83 1.17
N VAL A 62 -10.76 1.75 2.21
CA VAL A 62 -10.43 1.12 3.50
C VAL A 62 -11.11 -0.25 3.68
N SER A 63 -11.80 -0.73 2.65
CA SER A 63 -12.31 -2.11 2.62
C SER A 63 -11.21 -3.13 2.30
N ASP A 64 -11.47 -4.41 2.59
CA ASP A 64 -10.57 -5.49 2.18
C ASP A 64 -10.35 -5.55 0.65
N ALA A 65 -11.38 -5.19 -0.13
CA ALA A 65 -11.28 -5.12 -1.58
C ALA A 65 -10.35 -3.98 -2.01
N GLY A 66 -10.53 -2.79 -1.43
CA GLY A 66 -9.68 -1.63 -1.68
C GLY A 66 -8.22 -1.88 -1.27
N ALA A 67 -7.98 -2.50 -0.12
CA ALA A 67 -6.63 -2.85 0.33
C ALA A 67 -5.94 -3.86 -0.60
N ARG A 68 -6.66 -4.89 -1.07
CA ARG A 68 -6.13 -5.84 -2.07
C ARG A 68 -5.87 -5.16 -3.41
N ALA A 69 -6.74 -4.25 -3.84
CA ALA A 69 -6.58 -3.50 -5.07
C ALA A 69 -5.33 -2.62 -5.03
N LEU A 70 -5.14 -1.88 -3.94
CA LEU A 70 -3.94 -1.10 -3.68
C LEU A 70 -2.67 -1.96 -3.75
N SER A 71 -2.65 -3.10 -3.07
CA SER A 71 -1.48 -4.00 -3.09
C SER A 71 -1.10 -4.43 -4.51
N LYS A 72 -2.09 -4.73 -5.36
CA LYS A 72 -1.84 -5.09 -6.76
C LYS A 72 -1.42 -3.89 -7.61
N LEU A 73 -1.96 -2.71 -7.34
CA LEU A 73 -1.59 -1.46 -8.04
C LEU A 73 -0.17 -0.99 -7.68
N ILE A 74 0.29 -1.22 -6.45
CA ILE A 74 1.69 -1.01 -6.06
C ILE A 74 2.59 -1.95 -6.87
N THR A 75 2.29 -3.25 -6.89
CA THR A 75 3.04 -4.22 -7.72
C THR A 75 3.06 -3.82 -9.19
N PHE A 76 1.93 -3.33 -9.72
CA PHE A 76 1.85 -2.79 -11.07
C PHE A 76 2.79 -1.61 -11.28
N ALA A 77 2.76 -0.61 -10.40
CA ALA A 77 3.61 0.57 -10.49
C ALA A 77 5.10 0.28 -10.31
N GLU A 78 5.46 -0.75 -9.55
CA GLU A 78 6.85 -1.15 -9.31
C GLU A 78 7.45 -1.96 -10.47
N LYS A 79 6.63 -2.78 -11.14
CA LYS A 79 7.11 -3.79 -12.10
C LYS A 79 6.71 -3.52 -13.56
N SER A 80 5.76 -2.64 -13.82
CA SER A 80 5.28 -2.30 -15.17
C SER A 80 6.03 -1.12 -15.75
N ASP A 81 6.41 -1.21 -17.03
CA ASP A 81 6.96 -0.07 -17.78
C ASP A 81 5.88 0.95 -18.21
N SER A 82 4.59 0.63 -18.01
CA SER A 82 3.46 1.46 -18.45
C SER A 82 3.24 2.71 -17.61
N VAL A 83 3.77 2.78 -16.38
CA VAL A 83 3.58 3.93 -15.49
C VAL A 83 4.87 4.25 -14.75
N LYS A 84 5.08 5.54 -14.46
CA LYS A 84 6.19 5.98 -13.60
C LYS A 84 5.68 6.85 -12.47
N VAL A 85 5.44 6.23 -11.32
CA VAL A 85 5.05 6.97 -10.11
C VAL A 85 6.29 7.60 -9.48
N VAL A 86 6.38 8.94 -9.53
CA VAL A 86 7.48 9.69 -8.93
C VAL A 86 7.03 10.31 -7.63
N LEU A 87 7.61 9.84 -6.52
CA LEU A 87 7.36 10.39 -5.19
C LEU A 87 8.43 11.43 -4.86
N LYS A 88 8.04 12.70 -4.69
CA LYS A 88 8.94 13.74 -4.17
C LYS A 88 8.39 14.28 -2.86
N MET A 89 9.25 14.41 -1.84
CA MET A 89 8.86 14.90 -0.52
C MET A 89 8.16 16.25 -0.55
N LYS A 90 8.61 17.16 -1.42
CA LYS A 90 7.99 18.48 -1.60
C LYS A 90 6.53 18.43 -2.09
N ASP A 91 6.12 17.35 -2.74
CA ASP A 91 4.74 17.16 -3.22
C ASP A 91 3.88 16.44 -2.17
N MET A 92 4.47 16.01 -1.06
CA MET A 92 3.85 15.21 -0.01
C MET A 92 4.18 15.73 1.41
N PRO A 93 3.96 17.02 1.72
CA PRO A 93 4.37 17.60 3.01
C PRO A 93 3.74 16.91 4.23
N TRP A 94 2.53 16.36 4.10
CA TRP A 94 1.86 15.55 5.14
C TRP A 94 2.68 14.32 5.58
N ARG A 95 3.72 13.94 4.81
CA ARG A 95 4.62 12.83 5.16
C ARG A 95 5.54 13.15 6.33
N GLU A 96 5.86 14.43 6.52
CA GLU A 96 6.79 14.92 7.52
C GLU A 96 6.08 15.58 8.71
N ASP A 97 4.77 15.80 8.62
CA ASP A 97 3.97 16.35 9.70
C ASP A 97 3.74 15.30 10.80
N ASP A 98 4.31 15.54 11.98
CA ASP A 98 4.26 14.64 13.14
C ASP A 98 2.86 14.57 13.78
N ARG A 99 1.99 15.51 13.45
CA ARG A 99 0.59 15.52 13.87
C ARG A 99 -0.23 14.53 13.05
N VAL A 100 0.21 14.14 11.86
CA VAL A 100 -0.49 13.17 11.01
C VAL A 100 -0.13 11.75 11.47
N THR A 101 -1.14 11.01 11.93
CA THR A 101 -0.96 9.63 12.37
C THR A 101 -0.46 8.73 11.24
N VAL A 102 0.28 7.68 11.60
CA VAL A 102 0.80 6.69 10.64
C VAL A 102 -0.31 6.07 9.78
N GLY A 103 -1.51 5.87 10.34
CA GLY A 103 -2.66 5.33 9.62
C GLY A 103 -3.14 6.26 8.51
N ILE A 104 -3.36 7.54 8.83
CA ILE A 104 -3.77 8.56 7.87
C ILE A 104 -2.69 8.79 6.82
N ASN A 105 -1.42 8.86 7.24
CA ASN A 105 -0.29 9.03 6.33
C ASN A 105 -0.22 7.91 5.27
N LYS A 106 -0.39 6.65 5.67
CA LYS A 106 -0.44 5.50 4.75
C LYS A 106 -1.63 5.60 3.79
N PHE A 107 -2.79 5.98 4.31
CA PHE A 107 -4.00 6.15 3.52
C PHE A 107 -3.85 7.23 2.44
N VAL A 108 -3.35 8.40 2.83
CA VAL A 108 -3.12 9.54 1.93
C VAL A 108 -2.07 9.21 0.89
N LEU A 109 -0.97 8.55 1.28
CA LEU A 109 0.04 8.10 0.34
C LEU A 109 -0.52 7.10 -0.68
N ALA A 110 -1.40 6.18 -0.25
CA ALA A 110 -2.07 5.27 -1.15
C ALA A 110 -2.93 6.01 -2.18
N ALA A 111 -3.76 6.95 -1.74
CA ALA A 111 -4.59 7.76 -2.62
C ALA A 111 -3.75 8.54 -3.64
N TYR A 112 -2.65 9.14 -3.19
CA TYR A 112 -1.69 9.83 -4.08
C TYR A 112 -1.18 8.90 -5.18
N ILE A 113 -0.69 7.71 -4.81
CA ILE A 113 -0.17 6.72 -5.75
C ILE A 113 -1.25 6.32 -6.75
N ILE A 114 -2.48 6.05 -6.29
CA ILE A 114 -3.59 5.66 -7.18
C ILE A 114 -3.91 6.76 -8.19
N GLY A 115 -4.02 8.02 -7.75
CA GLY A 115 -4.25 9.15 -8.64
C GLY A 115 -3.13 9.34 -9.66
N SER A 116 -1.86 9.14 -9.25
CA SER A 116 -0.71 9.19 -10.14
C SER A 116 -0.71 8.06 -11.17
N ILE A 117 -1.02 6.81 -10.78
CA ILE A 117 -1.13 5.67 -11.71
C ILE A 117 -2.22 5.95 -12.75
N ASP A 118 -3.42 6.37 -12.32
CA ASP A 118 -4.54 6.62 -13.22
C ASP A 118 -4.22 7.73 -14.24
N SER A 119 -3.46 8.75 -13.82
CA SER A 119 -2.98 9.79 -14.74
C SER A 119 -1.93 9.26 -15.71
N GLU A 120 -0.91 8.54 -15.24
CA GLU A 120 0.18 8.03 -16.09
C GLU A 120 -0.33 7.05 -17.15
N LEU A 121 -1.37 6.27 -16.84
CA LEU A 121 -2.05 5.39 -17.81
C LEU A 121 -2.75 6.16 -18.94
N LYS A 122 -3.17 7.41 -18.68
CA LYS A 122 -3.86 8.26 -19.67
C LYS A 122 -2.88 9.15 -20.41
N GLU A 123 -1.92 9.71 -19.68
CA GLU A 123 -1.01 10.75 -20.12
C GLU A 123 0.32 10.63 -19.35
N SER A 124 1.40 10.37 -20.06
CA SER A 124 2.74 10.25 -19.45
C SER A 124 3.33 11.62 -19.11
N SER A 125 2.82 12.24 -18.04
CA SER A 125 3.27 13.54 -17.55
C SER A 125 3.28 13.57 -16.03
N TYR A 126 4.48 13.73 -15.46
CA TYR A 126 4.68 13.86 -14.03
C TYR A 126 3.85 14.98 -13.39
N GLU A 127 3.71 16.14 -14.05
CA GLU A 127 2.93 17.26 -13.48
C GLU A 127 1.46 16.89 -13.34
N LYS A 128 0.92 16.21 -14.36
CA LYS A 128 -0.46 15.73 -14.34
C LYS A 128 -0.64 14.61 -13.32
N ALA A 129 0.30 13.66 -13.27
CA ALA A 129 0.28 12.59 -12.27
C ALA A 129 0.36 13.10 -10.83
N ARG A 130 1.17 14.14 -10.58
CA ARG A 130 1.22 14.82 -9.28
C ARG A 130 -0.13 15.46 -8.93
N CYS A 131 -0.72 16.21 -9.85
CA CYS A 131 -2.01 16.88 -9.60
C CYS A 131 -3.17 15.89 -9.43
N SER A 132 -3.22 14.83 -10.24
CA SER A 132 -4.18 13.75 -10.07
C SER A 132 -3.99 12.99 -8.76
N GLY A 133 -2.74 12.79 -8.32
CA GLY A 133 -2.44 12.24 -6.99
C GLY A 133 -3.03 13.11 -5.87
N MET A 134 -2.81 14.43 -5.90
CA MET A 134 -3.38 15.37 -4.93
C MET A 134 -4.92 15.39 -4.95
N SER A 135 -5.52 15.38 -6.15
CA SER A 135 -6.97 15.30 -6.33
C SER A 135 -7.57 14.02 -5.74
N GLU A 136 -6.91 12.88 -5.95
CA GLU A 136 -7.35 11.59 -5.42
C GLU A 136 -7.31 11.56 -3.89
N ILE A 137 -6.31 12.20 -3.27
CA ILE A 137 -6.28 12.36 -1.81
C ILE A 137 -7.53 13.09 -1.32
N ILE A 138 -7.83 14.27 -1.88
CA ILE A 138 -8.97 15.09 -1.45
C ILE A 138 -10.27 14.30 -1.62
N SER A 139 -10.45 13.64 -2.77
CA SER A 139 -11.63 12.80 -3.03
C SER A 139 -11.75 11.66 -2.01
N SER A 140 -10.63 10.99 -1.69
CA SER A 140 -10.60 9.87 -0.75
C SER A 140 -10.85 10.32 0.69
N LEU A 141 -10.32 11.46 1.10
CA LEU A 141 -10.59 12.08 2.41
C LEU A 141 -12.06 12.49 2.54
N ASN A 142 -12.63 13.13 1.51
CA ASN A 142 -14.04 13.52 1.50
C ASN A 142 -14.98 12.33 1.67
N LYS A 143 -14.69 11.20 1.01
CA LYS A 143 -15.47 9.95 1.15
C LYS A 143 -15.42 9.36 2.56
N LEU A 144 -14.33 9.58 3.28
CA LEU A 144 -14.10 9.01 4.61
C LEU A 144 -14.23 10.05 5.71
N LYS A 145 -14.72 11.26 5.43
CA LYS A 145 -14.74 12.38 6.39
C LYS A 145 -15.40 12.01 7.72
N ASP A 146 -16.51 11.27 7.67
CA ASP A 146 -17.23 10.82 8.88
C ASP A 146 -16.58 9.62 9.59
N ARG A 147 -15.50 9.06 9.02
CA ARG A 147 -14.78 7.87 9.49
C ARG A 147 -13.36 8.18 9.93
N ILE A 148 -12.90 9.42 9.75
CA ILE A 148 -11.58 9.90 10.14
C ILE A 148 -11.73 11.00 11.18
N ASP A 149 -10.70 11.14 12.01
CA ASP A 149 -10.65 12.21 12.99
C ASP A 149 -10.61 13.59 12.29
N GLU A 150 -11.46 14.52 12.72
CA GLU A 150 -11.63 15.83 12.08
C GLU A 150 -10.32 16.63 12.08
N VAL A 151 -9.54 16.56 13.16
CA VAL A 151 -8.25 17.24 13.25
C VAL A 151 -7.26 16.67 12.23
N GLN A 152 -7.24 15.34 12.05
CA GLN A 152 -6.42 14.70 11.02
C GLN A 152 -6.83 15.11 9.60
N TYR A 153 -8.13 15.21 9.33
CA TYR A 153 -8.65 15.67 8.06
C TYR A 153 -8.17 17.09 7.74
N ASP A 154 -8.31 18.01 8.69
CA ASP A 154 -7.96 19.42 8.51
C ASP A 154 -6.46 19.63 8.29
N ILE A 155 -5.61 18.94 9.07
CA ILE A 155 -4.14 19.04 8.92
C ILE A 155 -3.71 18.59 7.53
N VAL A 156 -4.20 17.43 7.07
CA VAL A 156 -3.83 16.91 5.76
C VAL A 156 -4.33 17.83 4.64
N LEU A 157 -5.54 18.39 4.77
CA LEU A 157 -6.07 19.31 3.78
C LEU A 157 -5.28 20.63 3.74
N GLU A 158 -4.86 21.16 4.88
CA GLU A 158 -3.96 22.31 4.98
C GLU A 158 -2.64 22.05 4.23
N ASP A 159 -2.01 20.90 4.49
CA ASP A 159 -0.75 20.50 3.86
C ASP A 159 -0.87 20.35 2.34
N ILE A 160 -1.97 19.77 1.85
CA ILE A 160 -2.24 19.65 0.41
C ILE A 160 -2.41 21.04 -0.22
N ASN A 161 -3.19 21.92 0.42
CA ASN A 161 -3.43 23.27 -0.08
C ASN A 161 -2.11 24.07 -0.17
N LYS A 162 -1.24 23.92 0.83
CA LYS A 162 0.09 24.53 0.81
C LYS A 162 0.95 23.98 -0.33
N ALA A 163 1.02 22.66 -0.48
CA ALA A 163 1.75 22.02 -1.59
C ALA A 163 1.22 22.45 -2.96
N ASN A 164 -0.09 22.64 -3.07
CA ASN A 164 -0.75 23.03 -4.30
C ASN A 164 -0.42 24.48 -4.71
N ASN A 165 -0.39 25.40 -3.76
CA ASN A 165 -0.06 26.81 -4.02
C ASN A 165 1.35 26.99 -4.61
N ASP A 166 2.26 26.05 -4.32
CA ASP A 166 3.60 26.00 -4.91
C ASP A 166 3.62 25.25 -6.27
N GLY A 167 2.62 24.42 -6.53
CA GLY A 167 2.57 23.45 -7.63
C GLY A 167 1.70 23.81 -8.84
N LYS A 168 0.72 24.72 -8.71
CA LYS A 168 -0.27 25.08 -9.76
C LYS A 168 -1.23 23.95 -10.17
N CYS A 169 -1.67 23.06 -9.28
CA CYS A 169 -2.78 22.16 -9.61
C CYS A 169 -4.12 22.90 -9.42
N ASP A 170 -5.02 22.78 -10.40
CA ASP A 170 -6.40 23.24 -10.20
C ASP A 170 -7.18 22.18 -9.42
N LEU A 171 -7.31 22.40 -8.12
CA LEU A 171 -8.03 21.53 -7.20
C LEU A 171 -9.39 22.14 -6.79
N SER A 172 -9.81 23.25 -7.42
CA SER A 172 -10.95 24.06 -6.98
C SER A 172 -12.34 23.45 -7.25
N GLY A 173 -12.40 22.34 -8.00
CA GLY A 173 -13.63 21.65 -8.39
C GLY A 173 -13.87 20.29 -7.72
N ILE A 174 -13.13 19.96 -6.67
CA ILE A 174 -13.20 18.68 -5.92
C ILE A 174 -13.79 18.93 -4.54
#